data_AF-A0A2Z3H5S1-F1
#
_entry.id   AF-A0A2Z3H5S1-F1
#
_cell.length_a   1.000
_cell.length_b   1.000
_cell.length_c   1.000
_cell.angle_alpha   90.00
_cell.angle_beta   90.00
_cell.angle_gamma   90.00
#
_symmetry.space_group_name_H-M   'P 1'
#
loop_
_entity.id
_entity.type
_entity.pdbx_description
1 polymer ?
#
loop_
_entity_poly.entity_id
_entity_poly.type
_entity_poly.pdbx_seq_one_letter_code
_entity_poly.pdbx_strand_id
1 'polypeptide(L)'
;MLFSSSKCPLPALVEWCRVLRFSLSAGLDPLKIFKQQAKSGPRPLRALAGDLAKRLAKGSSLEDALEPHRDKFPPLFVELVAVGEQTGRLDDTFQELEQYFAAALTTQRRFRAQMAYPVINYVAAVGIVTALIFILGMLGSKMDPTGLGLTGTTGALAFLGCAVAFAGSILVVLKIATENLQFRARLEGLFLNVPGWGPALLAFALLRFAVSLRMCAEAGLRAEKTLHYCFRATCNTRFQQGEERAVAVVKRGSELVEALEASRAPFPQDFIGALMTGEETGNTSEVMDRLAEHLREDADRKMKGAAQMTGYMIYGMVALMIIFFIFRIATAISGVYSEALGGM
;
A
#
# COMPACT_ATOMS: atom_id res chain seq x y z
N MET A 1 -1.75 0.86 -1.57
CA MET A 1 -2.00 -0.17 -0.53
C MET A 1 -1.26 0.15 0.75
N LEU A 2 0.07 0.22 0.74
CA LEU A 2 0.84 0.78 1.85
C LEU A 2 1.03 2.29 1.79
N PHE A 3 0.71 2.94 0.66
CA PHE A 3 0.83 4.40 0.55
C PHE A 3 -0.41 5.08 -0.03
N SER A 4 -1.51 4.36 -0.30
CA SER A 4 -2.73 5.05 -0.73
C SER A 4 -3.39 5.63 0.52
N SER A 5 -3.37 6.96 0.67
CA SER A 5 -4.01 7.75 1.73
C SER A 5 -5.55 7.62 1.75
N SER A 6 -6.11 6.59 1.12
CA SER A 6 -7.55 6.41 1.09
C SER A 6 -8.03 6.04 2.48
N LYS A 7 -8.69 7.00 3.15
CA LYS A 7 -9.36 6.81 4.43
C LYS A 7 -10.53 5.80 4.32
N CYS A 8 -10.94 5.46 3.11
CA CYS A 8 -11.94 4.44 2.82
C CYS A 8 -11.36 3.02 2.96
N PRO A 9 -11.94 2.16 3.83
CA PRO A 9 -11.46 0.80 4.01
C PRO A 9 -11.73 -0.06 2.77
N LEU A 10 -10.75 -0.86 2.35
CA LEU A 10 -10.84 -1.71 1.15
C LEU A 10 -12.08 -2.62 1.10
N PRO A 11 -12.50 -3.31 2.18
CA PRO A 11 -13.71 -4.12 2.14
C PRO A 11 -14.96 -3.31 1.77
N ALA A 12 -15.06 -2.08 2.28
CA ALA A 12 -16.17 -1.19 1.99
C ALA A 12 -16.13 -0.71 0.54
N LEU A 13 -14.94 -0.43 -0.01
CA LEU A 13 -14.79 -0.08 -1.44
C LEU A 13 -15.20 -1.23 -2.35
N VAL A 14 -14.80 -2.48 -2.04
CA VAL A 14 -15.21 -3.67 -2.81
C VAL A 14 -16.74 -3.81 -2.82
N GLU A 15 -17.36 -3.73 -1.63
CA GLU A 15 -18.81 -3.80 -1.51
C GLU A 15 -19.51 -2.67 -2.29
N TRP A 16 -19.00 -1.44 -2.19
CA TRP A 16 -19.58 -0.29 -2.86
C TRP A 16 -19.48 -0.41 -4.39
N CYS A 17 -18.31 -0.78 -4.92
CA CYS A 17 -18.09 -1.02 -6.35
C CYS A 17 -19.00 -2.14 -6.86
N ARG A 18 -19.15 -3.23 -6.10
CA ARG A 18 -20.06 -4.33 -6.45
C ARG A 18 -21.50 -3.85 -6.58
N VAL A 19 -22.01 -3.10 -5.61
CA VAL A 19 -23.39 -2.61 -5.65
C VAL A 19 -23.58 -1.61 -6.79
N LEU A 20 -22.61 -0.71 -7.01
CA LEU A 20 -22.64 0.25 -8.09
C LEU A 20 -22.67 -0.45 -9.45
N ARG A 21 -21.77 -1.42 -9.68
CA ARG A 21 -21.76 -2.26 -10.89
C ARG A 21 -23.13 -2.88 -11.15
N PHE A 22 -23.65 -3.67 -10.21
CA PHE A 22 -24.93 -4.36 -10.41
C PHE A 22 -26.10 -3.40 -10.65
N SER A 23 -26.13 -2.28 -9.93
CA SER A 23 -27.23 -1.30 -10.05
C SER A 23 -27.17 -0.54 -11.36
N LEU A 24 -25.97 -0.16 -11.82
CA LEU A 24 -25.76 0.57 -13.07
C LEU A 24 -25.99 -0.33 -14.28
N SER A 25 -25.53 -1.59 -14.24
CA SER A 25 -25.88 -2.57 -15.28
C SER A 25 -27.39 -2.85 -15.36
N ALA A 26 -28.12 -2.64 -14.27
CA ALA A 26 -29.59 -2.70 -14.24
C ALA A 26 -30.27 -1.39 -14.71
N GLY A 27 -29.51 -0.39 -15.13
CA GLY A 27 -30.03 0.89 -15.63
C GLY A 27 -30.52 1.85 -14.54
N LEU A 28 -30.14 1.64 -13.27
CA LEU A 28 -30.52 2.55 -12.19
C LEU A 28 -29.71 3.85 -12.25
N ASP A 29 -30.40 4.97 -12.02
CA ASP A 29 -29.80 6.30 -11.93
C ASP A 29 -28.77 6.37 -10.77
N PRO A 30 -27.53 6.85 -11.01
CA PRO A 30 -26.50 7.05 -9.99
C PRO A 30 -27.01 7.76 -8.72
N LEU A 31 -27.82 8.80 -8.87
CA LEU A 31 -28.40 9.54 -7.74
C LEU A 31 -29.24 8.63 -6.84
N LYS A 32 -30.06 7.76 -7.43
CA LYS A 32 -30.90 6.81 -6.66
C LYS A 32 -30.01 5.82 -5.93
N ILE A 33 -28.96 5.32 -6.58
CA ILE A 33 -28.02 4.37 -5.99
C ILE A 33 -27.29 5.01 -4.80
N PHE A 34 -26.74 6.22 -4.94
CA PHE A 34 -26.05 6.91 -3.85
C PHE A 34 -26.99 7.27 -2.69
N LYS A 35 -28.26 7.64 -2.97
CA LYS A 35 -29.28 7.82 -1.91
C LYS A 35 -29.54 6.53 -1.13
N GLN A 36 -29.59 5.38 -1.80
CA GLN A 36 -29.74 4.08 -1.15
C GLN A 36 -28.48 3.72 -0.33
N GLN A 37 -27.30 3.94 -0.89
CA GLN A 37 -26.02 3.68 -0.22
C GLN A 37 -25.81 4.55 1.02
N ALA A 38 -26.36 5.77 1.04
CA ALA A 38 -26.34 6.63 2.23
C ALA A 38 -27.12 6.01 3.42
N LYS A 39 -28.16 5.21 3.15
CA LYS A 39 -28.99 4.56 4.18
C LYS A 39 -28.45 3.18 4.56
N SER A 40 -28.17 2.36 3.55
CA SER A 40 -27.96 0.92 3.73
C SER A 40 -26.54 0.45 3.38
N GLY A 41 -25.69 1.31 2.82
CA GLY A 41 -24.33 0.94 2.41
C GLY A 41 -23.37 0.70 3.58
N PRO A 42 -22.07 0.50 3.31
CA PRO A 42 -21.05 0.31 4.33
C PRO A 42 -20.97 1.52 5.28
N ARG A 43 -20.97 1.28 6.60
CA ARG A 43 -20.95 2.36 7.62
C ARG A 43 -19.92 3.47 7.35
N PRO A 44 -18.65 3.18 6.97
CA PRO A 44 -17.64 4.22 6.71
C PRO A 44 -17.96 5.13 5.51
N LEU A 45 -18.82 4.68 4.60
CA LEU A 45 -19.09 5.33 3.32
C LEU A 45 -20.47 5.99 3.26
N ARG A 46 -21.37 5.71 4.21
CA ARG A 46 -22.74 6.27 4.24
C ARG A 46 -22.78 7.79 4.18
N ALA A 47 -21.93 8.46 4.97
CA ALA A 47 -21.86 9.91 4.98
C ALA A 47 -21.37 10.47 3.63
N LEU A 48 -20.39 9.81 3.01
CA LEU A 48 -19.89 10.17 1.68
C LEU A 48 -20.95 9.96 0.61
N ALA A 49 -21.63 8.81 0.60
CA ALA A 49 -22.73 8.53 -0.31
C ALA A 49 -23.86 9.57 -0.18
N GLY A 50 -24.14 10.03 1.04
CA GLY A 50 -25.11 11.10 1.29
C GLY A 50 -24.70 12.45 0.68
N ASP A 51 -23.42 12.81 0.77
CA ASP A 51 -22.92 14.05 0.15
C ASP A 51 -22.89 13.95 -1.38
N LEU A 52 -22.43 12.82 -1.93
CA LEU A 52 -22.44 12.56 -3.36
C LEU A 52 -23.87 12.63 -3.92
N ALA A 53 -24.83 11.99 -3.25
CA ALA A 53 -26.24 12.09 -3.63
C ALA A 53 -26.77 13.53 -3.62
N LYS A 54 -26.35 14.36 -2.66
CA LYS A 54 -26.76 15.78 -2.61
C LYS A 54 -26.17 16.58 -3.78
N ARG A 55 -24.94 16.28 -4.19
CA ARG A 55 -24.26 16.96 -5.31
C ARG A 55 -24.83 16.54 -6.66
N LEU A 56 -25.02 15.24 -6.87
CA LEU A 56 -25.68 14.71 -8.06
C LEU A 56 -27.11 15.25 -8.20
N ALA A 57 -27.86 15.39 -7.10
CA ALA A 57 -29.19 16.01 -7.13
C ALA A 57 -29.20 17.48 -7.58
N LYS A 58 -28.06 18.16 -7.49
CA LYS A 58 -27.87 19.54 -7.97
C LYS A 58 -27.39 19.61 -9.42
N GLY A 59 -27.22 18.46 -10.09
CA GLY A 59 -26.76 18.38 -11.47
C GLY A 59 -25.24 18.37 -11.65
N SER A 60 -24.45 18.21 -10.57
CA SER A 60 -23.01 17.97 -10.69
C SER A 60 -22.75 16.62 -11.37
N SER A 61 -21.67 16.54 -12.14
CA SER A 61 -21.11 15.25 -12.58
C SER A 61 -20.64 14.43 -11.37
N LEU A 62 -20.46 13.13 -11.54
CA LEU A 62 -19.90 12.23 -10.55
C LEU A 62 -18.42 12.55 -10.27
N GLU A 63 -17.65 12.94 -11.29
CA GLU A 63 -16.29 13.48 -11.15
C GLU A 63 -16.28 14.71 -10.24
N ASP A 64 -17.11 15.73 -10.53
CA ASP A 64 -17.24 16.95 -9.72
C ASP A 64 -17.73 16.66 -8.30
N ALA A 65 -18.58 15.65 -8.15
CA ALA A 65 -19.10 15.23 -6.85
C ALA A 65 -18.00 14.57 -5.98
N LEU A 66 -17.07 13.85 -6.61
CA LEU A 66 -15.96 13.16 -5.95
C LEU A 66 -14.77 14.07 -5.65
N GLU A 67 -14.54 15.13 -6.43
CA GLU A 67 -13.37 16.02 -6.30
C GLU A 67 -13.14 16.56 -4.86
N PRO A 68 -14.17 17.04 -4.13
CA PRO A 68 -14.00 17.49 -2.74
C PRO A 68 -13.61 16.40 -1.75
N HIS A 69 -13.74 15.13 -2.14
CA HIS A 69 -13.39 13.96 -1.33
C HIS A 69 -12.23 13.17 -1.93
N ARG A 70 -11.48 13.73 -2.88
CA ARG A 70 -10.38 13.07 -3.58
C ARG A 70 -9.29 12.56 -2.64
N ASP A 71 -9.11 13.20 -1.48
CA ASP A 71 -8.19 12.75 -0.42
C ASP A 71 -8.62 11.45 0.27
N LYS A 72 -9.91 11.08 0.19
CA LYS A 72 -10.47 9.89 0.83
C LYS A 72 -10.42 8.66 -0.06
N PHE A 73 -10.36 8.85 -1.38
CA PHE A 73 -10.37 7.77 -2.36
C PHE A 73 -8.97 7.43 -2.87
N PRO A 74 -8.73 6.17 -3.26
CA PRO A 74 -7.54 5.85 -4.05
C PRO A 74 -7.61 6.63 -5.38
N PRO A 75 -6.51 7.25 -5.85
CA PRO A 75 -6.52 7.99 -7.11
C PRO A 75 -7.10 7.21 -8.30
N LEU A 76 -6.75 5.91 -8.43
CA LEU A 76 -7.34 5.02 -9.43
C LEU A 76 -8.88 5.04 -9.43
N PHE A 77 -9.53 5.09 -8.26
CA PHE A 77 -11.00 5.14 -8.18
C PHE A 77 -11.53 6.43 -8.81
N VAL A 78 -10.93 7.57 -8.48
CA VAL A 78 -11.39 8.87 -8.98
C VAL A 78 -11.14 8.97 -10.48
N GLU A 79 -9.94 8.63 -10.95
CA GLU A 79 -9.60 8.71 -12.37
C GLU A 79 -10.46 7.75 -13.22
N LEU A 80 -10.66 6.50 -12.77
CA LEU A 80 -11.48 5.56 -13.52
C LEU A 80 -12.96 5.96 -13.52
N VAL A 81 -13.50 6.48 -12.42
CA VAL A 81 -14.88 6.99 -12.39
C VAL A 81 -15.06 8.17 -13.34
N ALA A 82 -14.09 9.09 -13.41
CA ALA A 82 -14.09 10.19 -14.38
C ALA A 82 -14.10 9.67 -15.83
N VAL A 83 -13.24 8.70 -16.14
CA VAL A 83 -13.21 8.02 -17.46
C VAL A 83 -14.56 7.35 -17.74
N GLY A 84 -15.11 6.60 -16.79
CA GLY A 84 -16.38 5.90 -16.92
C GLY A 84 -17.56 6.85 -17.14
N GLU A 85 -17.58 8.01 -16.47
CA GLU A 85 -18.62 9.02 -16.65
C GLU A 85 -18.54 9.69 -18.02
N GLN A 86 -17.34 10.12 -18.45
CA GLN A 86 -17.15 10.76 -19.76
C GLN A 86 -17.53 9.84 -20.92
N THR A 87 -17.45 8.53 -20.69
CA THR A 87 -17.63 7.51 -21.74
C THR A 87 -18.97 6.79 -21.63
N GLY A 88 -19.74 7.07 -20.56
CA GLY A 88 -21.03 6.43 -20.30
C GLY A 88 -20.92 4.96 -19.85
N ARG A 89 -19.72 4.48 -19.51
CA ARG A 89 -19.41 3.08 -19.18
C ARG A 89 -19.07 2.90 -17.69
N LEU A 90 -19.92 3.48 -16.84
CA LEU A 90 -19.72 3.43 -15.38
C LEU A 90 -19.83 2.00 -14.83
N ASP A 91 -20.66 1.15 -15.41
CA ASP A 91 -20.81 -0.25 -15.03
C ASP A 91 -19.52 -1.06 -15.26
N ASP A 92 -18.92 -0.96 -16.45
CA ASP A 92 -17.61 -1.56 -16.75
C ASP A 92 -16.52 -1.03 -15.82
N THR A 93 -16.56 0.27 -15.55
CA THR A 93 -15.63 0.95 -14.65
C THR A 93 -15.71 0.39 -13.23
N PHE A 94 -16.92 0.26 -12.68
CA PHE A 94 -17.10 -0.30 -11.33
C PHE A 94 -16.79 -1.81 -11.28
N GLN A 95 -16.90 -2.52 -12.39
CA GLN A 95 -16.40 -3.89 -12.52
C GLN A 95 -14.89 -3.97 -12.38
N GLU A 96 -14.16 -3.16 -13.13
CA GLU A 96 -12.70 -3.12 -13.04
C GLU A 96 -12.25 -2.70 -11.63
N LEU A 97 -12.89 -1.70 -11.03
CA LEU A 97 -12.62 -1.27 -9.66
C LEU A 97 -12.93 -2.37 -8.64
N GLU A 98 -14.05 -3.10 -8.78
CA GLU A 98 -14.37 -4.24 -7.92
C GLU A 98 -13.26 -5.31 -7.98
N GLN A 99 -12.87 -5.72 -9.19
CA GLN A 99 -11.82 -6.72 -9.40
C GLN A 99 -10.48 -6.26 -8.83
N TYR A 100 -10.10 -5.02 -9.12
CA TYR A 100 -8.88 -4.41 -8.61
C TYR A 100 -8.85 -4.42 -7.08
N PHE A 101 -9.90 -3.88 -6.43
CA PHE A 101 -9.96 -3.78 -4.97
C PHE A 101 -10.15 -5.13 -4.26
N ALA A 102 -10.75 -6.13 -4.91
CA ALA A 102 -10.86 -7.48 -4.38
C ALA A 102 -9.50 -8.19 -4.36
N ALA A 103 -8.72 -8.09 -5.44
CA ALA A 103 -7.37 -8.66 -5.51
C ALA A 103 -6.46 -8.00 -4.47
N ALA A 104 -6.43 -6.68 -4.48
CA ALA A 104 -5.92 -5.80 -3.44
C ALA A 104 -6.22 -6.25 -2.00
N LEU A 105 -7.50 -6.46 -1.66
CA LEU A 105 -7.92 -6.90 -0.32
C LEU A 105 -7.35 -8.29 0.01
N THR A 106 -7.30 -9.18 -0.96
CA THR A 106 -6.71 -10.52 -0.82
C THR A 106 -5.22 -10.45 -0.52
N THR A 107 -4.47 -9.64 -1.28
CA THR A 107 -3.04 -9.38 -1.02
C THR A 107 -2.83 -8.78 0.37
N GLN A 108 -3.66 -7.82 0.79
CA GLN A 108 -3.57 -7.23 2.12
C GLN A 108 -3.84 -8.25 3.24
N ARG A 109 -4.82 -9.14 3.06
CA ARG A 109 -5.12 -10.20 4.04
C ARG A 109 -3.96 -11.19 4.14
N ARG A 110 -3.38 -11.59 3.00
CA ARG A 110 -2.21 -12.47 2.96
C ARG A 110 -0.99 -11.83 3.64
N PHE A 111 -0.73 -10.56 3.35
CA PHE A 111 0.33 -9.79 4.03
C PHE A 111 0.15 -9.81 5.55
N ARG A 112 -1.06 -9.51 6.03
CA ARG A 112 -1.37 -9.54 7.47
C ARG A 112 -1.17 -10.93 8.07
N ALA A 113 -1.58 -11.98 7.37
CA ALA A 113 -1.38 -13.36 7.82
C ALA A 113 0.12 -13.72 7.91
N GLN A 114 0.92 -13.32 6.92
CA GLN A 114 2.38 -13.56 6.93
C GLN A 114 3.09 -12.79 8.05
N MET A 115 2.62 -11.60 8.41
CA MET A 115 3.16 -10.80 9.50
C MET A 115 2.77 -11.31 10.89
N ALA A 116 1.72 -12.14 11.03
CA ALA A 116 1.24 -12.62 12.31
C ALA A 116 2.33 -13.40 13.08
N TYR A 117 3.02 -14.33 12.41
CA TYR A 117 4.04 -15.16 13.06
C TYR A 117 5.26 -14.36 13.53
N PRO A 118 5.90 -13.49 12.70
CA PRO A 118 6.98 -12.60 13.17
C PRO A 118 6.59 -11.73 14.37
N VAL A 119 5.36 -11.22 14.41
CA VAL A 119 4.88 -10.40 15.54
C VAL A 119 4.73 -11.23 16.81
N ILE A 120 4.15 -12.43 16.73
CA ILE A 120 4.06 -13.35 17.89
C ILE A 120 5.45 -13.68 18.41
N ASN A 121 6.39 -13.98 17.51
CA ASN A 121 7.78 -14.27 17.88
C ASN A 121 8.46 -13.10 18.59
N TYR A 122 8.27 -11.87 18.10
CA TYR A 122 8.78 -10.66 18.75
C TYR A 122 8.18 -10.47 20.16
N VAL A 123 6.86 -10.60 20.30
CA VAL A 123 6.17 -10.48 21.60
C VAL A 123 6.65 -11.55 22.58
N ALA A 124 6.80 -12.80 22.13
CA ALA A 124 7.31 -13.89 22.95
C ALA A 124 8.74 -13.62 23.42
N ALA A 125 9.62 -13.17 22.52
CA ALA A 125 11.02 -12.87 22.86
C ALA A 125 11.14 -11.71 23.86
N VAL A 126 10.39 -10.62 23.65
CA VAL A 126 10.31 -9.51 24.62
C VAL A 126 9.77 -10.00 25.97
N GLY A 127 8.74 -10.85 25.96
CA GLY A 127 8.15 -11.44 27.16
C GLY A 127 9.14 -12.30 27.96
N ILE A 128 9.90 -13.17 27.29
CA ILE A 128 10.91 -14.02 27.91
C ILE A 128 12.01 -13.18 28.59
N VAL A 129 12.54 -12.16 27.88
CA VAL A 129 13.56 -11.27 28.44
C VAL A 129 13.03 -10.49 29.64
N THR A 130 11.80 -9.95 29.52
CA THR A 130 11.14 -9.21 30.62
C THR A 130 10.95 -10.11 31.85
N ALA A 131 10.45 -11.33 31.65
CA ALA A 131 10.24 -12.30 32.71
C ALA A 131 11.57 -12.69 33.39
N LEU A 132 12.64 -12.86 32.63
CA LEU A 132 13.97 -13.15 33.17
C LEU A 132 14.47 -12.03 34.09
N ILE A 133 14.39 -10.77 33.66
CA ILE A 133 14.79 -9.60 34.46
C ILE A 133 13.98 -9.55 35.77
N PHE A 134 12.67 -9.78 35.67
CA PHE A 134 11.77 -9.79 36.80
C PHE A 134 12.11 -10.89 37.82
N ILE A 135 12.31 -12.14 37.36
CA ILE A 135 12.63 -13.29 38.22
C ILE A 135 13.98 -13.09 38.92
N LEU A 136 15.02 -12.67 38.19
CA LEU A 136 16.34 -12.41 38.79
C LEU A 136 16.28 -11.34 39.87
N GLY A 137 15.47 -10.31 39.64
CA GLY A 137 15.18 -9.26 40.61
C GLY A 137 14.47 -9.78 41.87
N MET A 138 13.46 -10.63 41.70
CA MET A 138 12.70 -11.22 42.81
C MET A 138 13.57 -12.15 43.67
N LEU A 139 14.54 -12.83 43.06
CA LEU A 139 15.52 -13.68 43.75
C LEU A 139 16.61 -12.87 44.49
N GLY A 140 16.57 -11.54 44.44
CA GLY A 140 17.57 -10.68 45.09
C GLY A 140 18.92 -10.68 44.39
N SER A 141 19.00 -11.20 43.16
CA SER A 141 20.24 -11.20 42.39
C SER A 141 20.54 -9.80 41.87
N LYS A 142 21.79 -9.34 42.09
CA LYS A 142 22.32 -8.12 41.44
C LYS A 142 22.76 -8.35 40.00
N MET A 143 22.53 -9.53 39.45
CA MET A 143 22.87 -9.87 38.06
C MET A 143 22.04 -9.02 37.10
N ASP A 144 22.73 -8.27 36.25
CA ASP A 144 22.12 -7.50 35.17
C ASP A 144 22.26 -8.25 33.83
N PRO A 145 21.21 -8.99 33.39
CA PRO A 145 21.25 -9.74 32.14
C PRO A 145 21.27 -8.84 30.90
N THR A 146 20.90 -7.55 31.02
CA THR A 146 20.83 -6.60 29.90
C THR A 146 22.13 -5.84 29.70
N GLY A 147 22.90 -5.61 30.76
CA GLY A 147 24.06 -4.70 30.76
C GLY A 147 23.69 -3.22 30.78
N LEU A 148 22.41 -2.87 30.89
CA LEU A 148 21.88 -1.51 30.92
C LEU A 148 21.53 -1.03 32.34
N GLY A 149 21.89 -1.80 33.36
CA GLY A 149 21.52 -1.57 34.75
C GLY A 149 20.07 -1.95 35.07
N LEU A 150 19.40 -2.72 34.20
CA LEU A 150 18.00 -3.09 34.38
C LEU A 150 17.89 -4.35 35.25
N THR A 151 17.70 -4.14 36.55
CA THR A 151 17.44 -5.21 37.52
C THR A 151 16.12 -4.96 38.26
N GLY A 152 15.56 -6.02 38.85
CA GLY A 152 14.34 -5.87 39.63
C GLY A 152 13.06 -5.72 38.79
N THR A 153 11.97 -5.44 39.52
CA THR A 153 10.65 -5.17 38.94
C THR A 153 10.66 -3.89 38.09
N THR A 154 11.37 -2.85 38.52
CA THR A 154 11.53 -1.59 37.80
C THR A 154 12.31 -1.77 36.50
N GLY A 155 13.37 -2.58 36.49
CA GLY A 155 14.14 -2.88 35.27
C GLY A 155 13.32 -3.62 34.21
N ALA A 156 12.50 -4.58 34.63
CA ALA A 156 11.60 -5.32 33.73
C ALA A 156 10.55 -4.40 33.09
N LEU A 157 9.92 -3.51 33.87
CA LEU A 157 8.97 -2.53 33.36
C LEU A 157 9.63 -1.53 32.39
N ALA A 158 10.85 -1.08 32.69
CA ALA A 158 11.59 -0.19 31.80
C ALA A 158 11.93 -0.88 30.47
N PHE A 159 12.38 -2.13 30.48
CA PHE A 159 12.64 -2.90 29.25
C PHE A 159 11.38 -3.07 28.40
N LEU A 160 10.27 -3.47 29.03
CA LEU A 160 8.98 -3.62 28.34
C LEU A 160 8.53 -2.28 27.74
N GLY A 161 8.68 -1.18 28.49
CA GLY A 161 8.40 0.18 28.03
C GLY A 161 9.22 0.56 26.80
N CYS A 162 10.53 0.29 26.79
CA CYS A 162 11.40 0.52 25.64
C CYS A 162 11.01 -0.34 24.43
N ALA A 163 10.71 -1.63 24.62
CA ALA A 163 10.31 -2.53 23.54
C ALA A 163 8.97 -2.15 22.90
N VAL A 164 8.00 -1.72 23.72
CA VAL A 164 6.71 -1.19 23.26
C VAL A 164 6.90 0.17 22.58
N ALA A 165 7.75 1.05 23.12
CA ALA A 165 8.06 2.34 22.50
C ALA A 165 8.76 2.17 21.15
N PHE A 166 9.65 1.18 21.01
CA PHE A 166 10.30 0.85 19.74
C PHE A 166 9.29 0.33 18.70
N ALA A 167 8.41 -0.60 19.08
CA ALA A 167 7.35 -1.06 18.19
C ALA A 167 6.39 0.09 17.83
N GLY A 168 6.04 0.93 18.81
CA GLY A 168 5.19 2.10 18.64
C GLY A 168 5.81 3.14 17.71
N SER A 169 7.13 3.40 17.82
CA SER A 169 7.82 4.36 16.96
C SER A 169 7.85 3.89 15.51
N ILE A 170 8.04 2.59 15.26
CA ILE A 170 7.93 2.00 13.92
C ILE A 170 6.52 2.22 13.36
N LEU A 171 5.47 1.94 14.13
CA LEU A 171 4.08 2.15 13.70
C LEU A 171 3.78 3.64 13.42
N VAL A 172 4.29 4.56 14.24
CA VAL A 172 4.14 6.00 14.05
C VAL A 172 4.86 6.45 12.78
N VAL A 173 6.10 6.00 12.55
CA VAL A 173 6.86 6.30 11.32
C VAL A 173 6.12 5.80 10.09
N LEU A 174 5.60 4.56 10.14
CA LEU A 174 4.78 4.01 9.05
C LEU A 174 3.51 4.84 8.81
N LYS A 175 2.81 5.24 9.88
CA LYS A 175 1.60 6.07 9.75
C LYS A 175 1.92 7.44 9.13
N ILE A 176 2.95 8.14 9.62
CA ILE A 176 3.38 9.43 9.06
C ILE A 176 3.79 9.27 7.59
N ALA A 177 4.47 8.18 7.24
CA ALA A 177 4.82 7.84 5.86
C ALA A 177 3.60 7.67 4.94
N THR A 178 2.49 7.17 5.48
CA THR A 178 1.25 6.99 4.72
C THR A 178 0.38 8.26 4.62
N GLU A 179 0.46 9.16 5.61
CA GLU A 179 -0.43 10.31 5.73
C GLU A 179 0.17 11.62 5.20
N ASN A 180 1.48 11.80 5.27
CA ASN A 180 2.14 13.04 4.84
C ASN A 180 2.70 12.91 3.41
N LEU A 181 2.13 13.67 2.47
CA LEU A 181 2.49 13.64 1.04
C LEU A 181 3.96 13.98 0.78
N GLN A 182 4.54 14.93 1.51
CA GLN A 182 5.95 15.31 1.33
C GLN A 182 6.90 14.26 1.89
N PHE A 183 6.56 13.67 3.04
CA PHE A 183 7.33 12.58 3.62
C PHE A 183 7.22 11.33 2.76
N ARG A 184 6.03 11.07 2.20
CA ARG A 184 5.78 10.01 1.24
C ARG A 184 6.60 10.17 -0.04
N ALA A 185 6.70 11.36 -0.62
CA ALA A 185 7.52 11.58 -1.82
C ALA A 185 9.03 11.35 -1.54
N ARG A 186 9.53 11.78 -0.37
CA ARG A 186 10.92 11.51 0.06
C ARG A 186 11.17 10.03 0.35
N LEU A 187 10.23 9.39 1.03
CA LEU A 187 10.29 7.98 1.35
C LEU A 187 10.11 7.10 0.11
N GLU A 188 9.27 7.48 -0.86
CA GLU A 188 9.13 6.76 -2.13
C GLU A 188 10.48 6.69 -2.85
N GLY A 189 11.27 7.78 -2.86
CA GLY A 189 12.64 7.77 -3.39
C GLY A 189 13.59 6.82 -2.66
N LEU A 190 13.49 6.72 -1.33
CA LEU A 190 14.33 5.87 -0.49
C LEU A 190 13.90 4.38 -0.52
N PHE A 191 12.60 4.11 -0.45
CA PHE A 191 11.99 2.77 -0.47
C PHE A 191 12.06 2.12 -1.86
N LEU A 192 12.20 2.89 -2.95
CA LEU A 192 12.48 2.35 -4.27
C LEU A 192 13.83 1.62 -4.33
N ASN A 193 14.79 1.99 -3.47
CA ASN A 193 16.09 1.32 -3.37
C ASN A 193 16.09 0.18 -2.34
N VAL A 194 15.04 0.02 -1.54
CA VAL A 194 14.92 -1.09 -0.60
C VAL A 194 14.59 -2.36 -1.40
N PRO A 195 15.43 -3.41 -1.35
CA PRO A 195 15.17 -4.67 -2.02
C PRO A 195 13.77 -5.21 -1.67
N GLY A 196 13.08 -5.81 -2.62
CA GLY A 196 11.71 -6.33 -2.42
C GLY A 196 10.59 -5.27 -2.49
N TRP A 197 10.70 -4.17 -1.75
CA TRP A 197 9.63 -3.15 -1.67
C TRP A 197 9.52 -2.27 -2.93
N GLY A 198 10.66 -1.80 -3.46
CA GLY A 198 10.68 -0.96 -4.67
C GLY A 198 10.00 -1.62 -5.88
N PRO A 199 10.39 -2.86 -6.26
CA PRO A 199 9.77 -3.59 -7.37
C PRO A 199 8.27 -3.83 -7.18
N ALA A 200 7.80 -4.09 -5.95
CA ALA A 200 6.38 -4.27 -5.66
C ALA A 200 5.58 -2.97 -5.90
N LEU A 201 6.10 -1.83 -5.43
CA LEU A 201 5.47 -0.53 -5.65
C LEU A 201 5.43 -0.17 -7.13
N LEU A 202 6.51 -0.45 -7.88
CA LEU A 202 6.57 -0.23 -9.32
C LEU A 202 5.54 -1.10 -10.06
N ALA A 203 5.44 -2.40 -9.74
CA ALA A 203 4.47 -3.29 -10.36
C ALA A 203 3.02 -2.80 -10.16
N PHE A 204 2.68 -2.32 -8.96
CA PHE A 204 1.37 -1.70 -8.71
C PHE A 204 1.15 -0.39 -9.46
N ALA A 205 2.19 0.43 -9.67
CA ALA A 205 2.07 1.67 -10.44
C ALA A 205 1.80 1.37 -11.92
N LEU A 206 2.56 0.44 -12.50
CA LEU A 206 2.39 -0.04 -13.86
C LEU A 206 1.02 -0.69 -14.06
N LEU A 207 0.56 -1.52 -13.11
CA LEU A 207 -0.77 -2.12 -13.16
C LEU A 207 -1.87 -1.06 -13.28
N ARG A 208 -1.83 -0.02 -12.44
CA ARG A 208 -2.82 1.07 -12.47
C ARG A 208 -2.75 1.84 -13.79
N PHE A 209 -1.54 2.06 -14.29
CA PHE A 209 -1.33 2.69 -15.59
C PHE A 209 -1.97 1.86 -16.72
N ALA A 210 -1.66 0.57 -16.79
CA ALA A 210 -2.18 -0.35 -17.82
C ALA A 210 -3.71 -0.45 -17.77
N VAL A 211 -4.29 -0.60 -16.57
CA VAL A 211 -5.75 -0.62 -16.40
C VAL A 211 -6.39 0.68 -16.86
N SER A 212 -5.81 1.83 -16.47
CA SER A 212 -6.31 3.14 -16.90
C SER A 212 -6.19 3.31 -18.41
N LEU A 213 -5.08 2.88 -19.00
CA LEU A 213 -4.82 2.98 -20.44
C LEU A 213 -5.77 2.10 -21.24
N ARG A 214 -5.99 0.85 -20.79
CA ARG A 214 -6.99 -0.06 -21.36
C ARG A 214 -8.36 0.62 -21.42
N MET A 215 -8.83 1.13 -20.28
CA MET A 215 -10.16 1.77 -20.18
C MET A 215 -10.28 3.01 -21.07
N CYS A 216 -9.24 3.85 -21.09
CA CYS A 216 -9.23 5.04 -21.93
C CYS A 216 -9.19 4.71 -23.43
N ALA A 217 -8.40 3.70 -23.81
CA ALA A 217 -8.26 3.23 -25.19
C ALA A 217 -9.55 2.58 -25.69
N GLU A 218 -10.17 1.71 -24.88
CA GLU A 218 -11.45 1.08 -25.21
C GLU A 218 -12.57 2.11 -25.40
N ALA A 219 -12.50 3.23 -24.67
CA ALA A 219 -13.45 4.31 -24.81
C ALA A 219 -13.10 5.34 -25.89
N GLY A 220 -12.00 5.16 -26.62
CA GLY A 220 -11.58 6.06 -27.70
C GLY A 220 -11.22 7.47 -27.24
N LEU A 221 -10.74 7.64 -26.01
CA LEU A 221 -10.32 8.95 -25.50
C LEU A 221 -9.10 9.47 -26.27
N ARG A 222 -9.04 10.80 -26.43
CA ARG A 222 -7.88 11.48 -27.03
C ARG A 222 -6.63 11.21 -26.19
N ALA A 223 -5.51 10.93 -26.85
CA ALA A 223 -4.24 10.55 -26.22
C ALA A 223 -3.77 11.51 -25.11
N GLU A 224 -3.98 12.83 -25.26
CA GLU A 224 -3.70 13.82 -24.20
C GLU A 224 -4.46 13.52 -22.89
N LYS A 225 -5.79 13.35 -22.98
CA LYS A 225 -6.62 13.04 -21.80
C LYS A 225 -6.29 11.67 -21.25
N THR A 226 -6.06 10.70 -22.12
CA THR A 226 -5.66 9.34 -21.74
C THR A 226 -4.41 9.36 -20.86
N LEU A 227 -3.34 10.05 -21.29
CA LEU A 227 -2.13 10.16 -20.48
C LEU A 227 -2.36 10.86 -19.15
N HIS A 228 -3.16 11.92 -19.11
CA HIS A 228 -3.52 12.62 -17.87
C HIS A 228 -4.13 11.65 -16.84
N TYR A 229 -5.14 10.86 -17.23
CA TYR A 229 -5.77 9.88 -16.35
C TYR A 229 -4.79 8.76 -15.94
N CYS A 230 -4.01 8.24 -16.89
CA CYS A 230 -3.08 7.13 -16.64
C CYS A 230 -1.98 7.50 -15.64
N PHE A 231 -1.34 8.66 -15.80
CA PHE A 231 -0.28 9.10 -14.89
C PHE A 231 -0.81 9.38 -13.48
N ARG A 232 -1.97 10.01 -13.36
CA ARG A 232 -2.60 10.29 -12.05
C ARG A 232 -3.04 9.01 -11.33
N ALA A 233 -3.53 8.02 -12.08
CA ALA A 233 -3.94 6.73 -11.54
C ALA A 233 -2.79 5.95 -10.86
N THR A 234 -1.53 6.11 -11.30
CA THR A 234 -0.37 5.35 -10.79
C THR A 234 -0.14 5.45 -9.28
N CYS A 235 -0.53 6.58 -8.68
CA CYS A 235 -0.24 6.94 -7.28
C CYS A 235 1.26 6.97 -6.95
N ASN A 236 2.12 7.20 -7.94
CA ASN A 236 3.57 7.22 -7.78
C ASN A 236 4.14 8.58 -8.20
N THR A 237 4.90 9.22 -7.31
CA THR A 237 5.41 10.58 -7.55
C THR A 237 6.29 10.66 -8.81
N ARG A 238 7.12 9.64 -9.08
CA ARG A 238 8.00 9.63 -10.27
C ARG A 238 7.21 9.53 -11.58
N PHE A 239 6.09 8.81 -11.58
CA PHE A 239 5.21 8.74 -12.76
C PHE A 239 4.47 10.07 -12.94
N GLN A 240 3.88 10.61 -11.88
CA GLN A 240 3.12 11.87 -11.94
C GLN A 240 3.99 13.06 -12.40
N GLN A 241 5.26 13.11 -12.01
CA GLN A 241 6.20 14.13 -12.49
C GLN A 241 6.51 14.04 -14.00
N GLY A 242 6.32 12.87 -14.61
CA GLY A 242 6.53 12.65 -16.04
C GLY A 242 5.34 13.07 -16.92
N GLU A 243 4.17 13.30 -16.31
CA GLU A 243 2.92 13.57 -17.01
C GLU A 243 3.00 14.78 -17.95
N GLU A 244 3.48 15.92 -17.46
CA GLU A 244 3.54 17.17 -18.22
C GLU A 244 4.39 17.02 -19.49
N ARG A 245 5.51 16.29 -19.40
CA ARG A 245 6.39 16.02 -20.54
C ARG A 245 5.75 15.08 -21.55
N ALA A 246 5.12 14.02 -21.07
CA ALA A 246 4.44 13.04 -21.92
C ALA A 246 3.26 13.69 -22.68
N VAL A 247 2.43 14.44 -21.97
CA VAL A 247 1.29 15.17 -22.56
C VAL A 247 1.77 16.19 -23.59
N ALA A 248 2.87 16.92 -23.31
CA ALA A 248 3.43 17.88 -24.25
C ALA A 248 3.91 17.23 -25.56
N VAL A 249 4.39 15.98 -25.52
CA VAL A 249 4.84 15.22 -26.67
C VAL A 249 3.66 14.79 -27.54
N VAL A 250 2.63 14.18 -26.95
CA VAL A 250 1.41 13.79 -27.66
C VAL A 250 0.68 14.98 -28.28
N LYS A 251 0.71 16.15 -27.63
CA LYS A 251 0.15 17.40 -28.21
C LYS A 251 0.77 17.79 -29.54
N ARG A 252 1.99 17.35 -29.83
CA ARG A 252 2.68 17.59 -31.10
C ARG A 252 2.39 16.52 -32.16
N GLY A 253 1.56 15.53 -31.85
CA GLY A 253 1.19 14.45 -32.76
C GLY A 253 2.09 13.21 -32.68
N SER A 254 3.00 13.15 -31.72
CA SER A 254 3.82 11.97 -31.43
C SER A 254 3.00 10.79 -30.88
N GLU A 255 3.52 9.58 -31.06
CA GLU A 255 2.96 8.32 -30.56
C GLU A 255 3.01 8.22 -29.02
N LEU A 256 2.22 7.32 -28.42
CA LEU A 256 2.20 7.15 -26.97
C LEU A 256 3.53 6.57 -26.45
N VAL A 257 4.16 5.66 -27.19
CA VAL A 257 5.50 5.14 -26.86
C VAL A 257 6.51 6.28 -26.69
N GLU A 258 6.61 7.19 -27.65
CA GLU A 258 7.50 8.36 -27.57
C GLU A 258 7.19 9.24 -26.35
N ALA A 259 5.90 9.39 -26.03
CA ALA A 259 5.46 10.15 -24.87
C ALA A 259 5.87 9.49 -23.55
N LEU A 260 5.80 8.16 -23.46
CA LEU A 260 6.24 7.42 -22.28
C LEU A 260 7.75 7.52 -22.09
N GLU A 261 8.53 7.44 -23.17
CA GLU A 261 9.98 7.62 -23.11
C GLU A 261 10.36 9.04 -22.67
N ALA A 262 9.71 10.05 -23.23
CA ALA A 262 9.93 11.46 -22.89
C ALA A 262 9.54 11.80 -21.44
N SER A 263 8.60 11.06 -20.86
CA SER A 263 8.18 11.22 -19.46
C SER A 263 9.35 11.01 -18.48
N ARG A 264 10.34 10.17 -18.85
CA ARG A 264 11.41 9.65 -17.98
C ARG A 264 10.90 8.88 -16.75
N ALA A 265 9.63 8.49 -16.73
CA ALA A 265 9.10 7.59 -15.72
C ALA A 265 9.72 6.19 -15.89
N PRO A 266 9.84 5.39 -14.81
CA PRO A 266 10.54 4.11 -14.84
C PRO A 266 9.67 3.01 -15.46
N PHE A 267 9.38 3.11 -16.76
CA PHE A 267 8.72 2.07 -17.52
C PHE A 267 9.73 0.97 -17.91
N PRO A 268 9.48 -0.31 -17.58
CA PRO A 268 10.28 -1.42 -18.07
C PRO A 268 10.16 -1.57 -19.59
N GLN A 269 11.19 -2.14 -20.22
CA GLN A 269 11.19 -2.37 -21.68
C GLN A 269 10.03 -3.26 -22.13
N ASP A 270 9.67 -4.27 -21.34
CA ASP A 270 8.52 -5.14 -21.64
C ASP A 270 7.19 -4.36 -21.68
N PHE A 271 7.06 -3.31 -20.86
CA PHE A 271 5.88 -2.45 -20.86
C PHE A 271 5.81 -1.59 -22.12
N ILE A 272 6.95 -0.97 -22.48
CA ILE A 272 7.06 -0.15 -23.69
C ILE A 272 6.83 -1.01 -24.95
N GLY A 273 7.43 -2.19 -25.02
CA GLY A 273 7.25 -3.12 -26.13
C GLY A 273 5.81 -3.59 -26.29
N ALA A 274 5.13 -3.89 -25.18
CA ALA A 274 3.70 -4.23 -25.22
C ALA A 274 2.85 -3.06 -25.73
N LEU A 275 3.13 -1.83 -25.29
CA LEU A 275 2.43 -0.65 -25.80
C LEU A 275 2.68 -0.44 -27.29
N MET A 276 3.93 -0.55 -27.73
CA MET A 276 4.33 -0.45 -29.14
C MET A 276 3.56 -1.44 -30.02
N THR A 277 3.52 -2.73 -29.63
CA THR A 277 2.73 -3.74 -30.34
C THR A 277 1.23 -3.38 -30.34
N GLY A 278 0.70 -2.86 -29.22
CA GLY A 278 -0.69 -2.43 -29.13
C GLY A 278 -1.01 -1.21 -30.00
N GLU A 279 -0.09 -0.27 -30.16
CA GLU A 279 -0.25 0.90 -31.04
C GLU A 279 -0.14 0.50 -32.52
N GLU A 280 0.91 -0.25 -32.90
CA GLU A 280 1.14 -0.70 -34.28
C GLU A 280 -0.01 -1.56 -34.81
N THR A 281 -0.59 -2.42 -33.96
CA THR A 281 -1.70 -3.30 -34.34
C THR A 281 -3.07 -2.66 -34.16
N GLY A 282 -3.15 -1.45 -33.58
CA GLY A 282 -4.41 -0.80 -33.23
C GLY A 282 -5.19 -1.48 -32.10
N ASN A 283 -4.61 -2.47 -31.42
CA ASN A 283 -5.27 -3.27 -30.37
C ASN A 283 -4.76 -2.93 -28.96
N THR A 284 -4.52 -1.63 -28.68
CA THR A 284 -3.95 -1.18 -27.40
C THR A 284 -4.79 -1.62 -26.20
N SER A 285 -6.12 -1.59 -26.30
CA SER A 285 -7.01 -2.04 -25.21
C SER A 285 -6.77 -3.51 -24.85
N GLU A 286 -6.76 -4.41 -25.83
CA GLU A 286 -6.57 -5.85 -25.62
C GLU A 286 -5.16 -6.16 -25.10
N VAL A 287 -4.13 -5.54 -25.67
CA VAL A 287 -2.74 -5.77 -25.23
C VAL A 287 -2.52 -5.25 -23.81
N MET A 288 -3.08 -4.09 -23.46
CA MET A 288 -2.99 -3.55 -22.10
C MET A 288 -3.81 -4.36 -21.09
N ASP A 289 -4.89 -5.01 -21.50
CA ASP A 289 -5.65 -5.93 -20.64
C ASP A 289 -4.83 -7.14 -20.22
N ARG A 290 -4.25 -7.84 -21.20
CA ARG A 290 -3.36 -8.98 -20.95
C ARG A 290 -2.15 -8.58 -20.12
N LEU A 291 -1.58 -7.40 -20.40
CA LEU A 291 -0.46 -6.87 -19.62
C LEU A 291 -0.90 -6.54 -18.18
N ALA A 292 -2.09 -5.98 -17.98
CA ALA A 292 -2.63 -5.69 -16.66
C ALA A 292 -2.83 -6.96 -15.83
N GLU A 293 -3.34 -8.04 -16.43
CA GLU A 293 -3.45 -9.35 -15.76
C GLU A 293 -2.08 -9.85 -15.30
N HIS A 294 -1.09 -9.84 -16.19
CA HIS A 294 0.27 -10.23 -15.84
C HIS A 294 0.86 -9.36 -14.72
N LEU A 295 0.74 -8.03 -14.83
CA LEU A 295 1.20 -7.08 -13.82
C LEU A 295 0.48 -7.25 -12.47
N ARG A 296 -0.77 -7.70 -12.48
CA ARG A 296 -1.55 -7.97 -11.26
C ARG A 296 -0.98 -9.17 -10.50
N GLU A 297 -0.68 -10.26 -11.21
CA GLU A 297 0.02 -11.41 -10.63
C GLU A 297 1.42 -11.01 -10.13
N ASP A 298 2.13 -10.22 -10.93
CA ASP A 298 3.46 -9.73 -10.60
C ASP A 298 3.48 -8.86 -9.35
N ALA A 299 2.50 -7.98 -9.20
CA ALA A 299 2.32 -7.15 -8.03
C ALA A 299 2.02 -8.00 -6.78
N ASP A 300 1.16 -9.03 -6.87
CA ASP A 300 0.89 -9.94 -5.75
C ASP A 300 2.14 -10.75 -5.37
N ARG A 301 2.89 -11.27 -6.34
CA ARG A 301 4.16 -12.00 -6.12
C ARG A 301 5.20 -11.13 -5.44
N LYS A 302 5.48 -9.94 -5.99
CA LYS A 302 6.48 -9.01 -5.44
C LYS A 302 6.06 -8.52 -4.04
N MET A 303 4.77 -8.30 -3.81
CA MET A 303 4.24 -7.93 -2.50
C MET A 303 4.39 -9.04 -1.45
N LYS A 304 4.18 -10.31 -1.83
CA LYS A 304 4.48 -11.46 -0.96
C LYS A 304 5.97 -11.53 -0.63
N GLY A 305 6.85 -11.33 -1.61
CA GLY A 305 8.30 -11.27 -1.39
C GLY A 305 8.70 -10.18 -0.40
N ALA A 306 8.12 -8.98 -0.54
CA ALA A 306 8.36 -7.86 0.39
C ALA A 306 7.90 -8.19 1.82
N ALA A 307 6.75 -8.84 1.98
CA ALA A 307 6.24 -9.31 3.27
C ALA A 307 7.17 -10.34 3.91
N GLN A 308 7.63 -11.32 3.14
CA GLN A 308 8.52 -12.38 3.60
C GLN A 308 9.88 -11.83 4.03
N MET A 309 10.46 -10.91 3.24
CA MET A 309 11.70 -10.23 3.61
C MET A 309 11.53 -9.42 4.90
N THR A 310 10.39 -8.75 5.09
CA THR A 310 10.07 -8.04 6.34
C THR A 310 9.99 -9.02 7.52
N GLY A 311 9.38 -10.19 7.32
CA GLY A 311 9.34 -11.26 8.31
C GLY A 311 10.74 -11.77 8.69
N TYR A 312 11.63 -11.98 7.71
CA TYR A 312 13.01 -12.40 7.96
C TYR A 312 13.82 -11.33 8.69
N MET A 313 13.63 -10.05 8.40
CA MET A 313 14.27 -8.97 9.16
C MET A 313 13.86 -9.00 10.63
N ILE A 314 12.57 -9.19 10.93
CA ILE A 314 12.08 -9.32 12.30
C ILE A 314 12.67 -10.57 12.97
N TYR A 315 12.67 -11.71 12.29
CA TYR A 315 13.24 -12.94 12.82
C TYR A 315 14.73 -12.78 13.14
N GLY A 316 15.51 -12.22 12.21
CA GLY A 316 16.93 -11.94 12.41
C GLY A 316 17.18 -10.98 13.56
N MET A 317 16.39 -9.92 13.70
CA MET A 317 16.46 -8.98 14.82
C MET A 317 16.21 -9.70 16.16
N VAL A 318 15.17 -10.53 16.23
CA VAL A 318 14.85 -11.31 17.45
C VAL A 318 15.95 -12.33 17.75
N ALA A 319 16.47 -13.03 16.75
CA ALA A 319 17.56 -13.98 16.93
C ALA A 319 18.83 -13.30 17.45
N LEU A 320 19.21 -12.16 16.87
CA LEU A 320 20.34 -11.34 17.35
C LEU A 320 20.12 -10.85 18.78
N MET A 321 18.91 -10.41 19.11
CA MET A 321 18.55 -10.02 20.47
C MET A 321 18.74 -11.19 21.44
N ILE A 322 18.21 -12.38 21.14
CA ILE A 322 18.36 -13.57 22.00
C ILE A 322 19.83 -13.97 22.14
N ILE A 323 20.58 -14.02 21.04
CA ILE A 323 22.01 -14.33 21.05
C ILE A 323 22.76 -13.34 21.95
N PHE A 324 22.51 -12.04 21.78
CA PHE A 324 23.08 -11.01 22.64
C PHE A 324 22.80 -11.28 24.12
N PHE A 325 21.56 -11.60 24.48
CA PHE A 325 21.21 -11.95 25.87
C PHE A 325 21.91 -13.21 26.38
N ILE A 326 22.01 -14.26 25.57
CA ILE A 326 22.72 -15.49 25.94
C ILE A 326 24.19 -15.18 26.27
N PHE A 327 24.88 -14.43 25.41
CA PHE A 327 26.27 -14.02 25.67
C PHE A 327 26.41 -13.15 26.92
N ARG A 328 25.48 -12.22 27.14
CA ARG A 328 25.47 -11.38 28.35
C ARG A 328 25.28 -12.21 29.62
N ILE A 329 24.40 -13.20 29.59
CA ILE A 329 24.18 -14.09 30.73
C ILE A 329 25.41 -14.98 30.97
N ALA A 330 26.00 -15.55 29.92
CA ALA A 330 27.20 -16.38 30.04
C ALA A 330 28.40 -15.60 30.60
N THR A 331 28.59 -14.35 30.16
CA THR A 331 29.63 -13.46 30.70
C THR A 331 29.35 -13.05 32.14
N ALA A 332 28.10 -12.79 32.51
CA ALA A 332 27.73 -12.50 33.90
C ALA A 332 27.98 -13.70 34.83
N ILE A 333 27.62 -14.92 34.40
CA ILE A 333 27.82 -16.15 35.17
C ILE A 333 29.32 -16.46 35.32
N SER A 334 30.11 -16.34 34.26
CA SER A 334 31.58 -16.58 34.33
C SER A 334 32.30 -15.57 35.22
N GLY A 335 31.86 -14.31 35.25
CA GLY A 335 32.35 -13.31 36.21
C GLY A 335 32.15 -13.76 37.66
N VAL A 336 30.95 -14.22 37.99
CA VAL A 336 30.62 -14.75 39.33
C VAL A 336 31.49 -15.96 39.69
N TYR A 337 31.72 -16.90 38.76
CA TYR A 337 32.61 -18.03 39.01
C TYR A 337 34.08 -17.61 39.17
N SER A 338 34.56 -16.62 38.43
CA SER A 338 35.94 -16.12 38.54
C SER A 338 36.20 -15.42 39.87
N GLU A 339 35.23 -14.65 40.39
CA GLU A 339 35.33 -14.06 41.74
C GLU A 339 35.28 -15.13 42.84
N ALA A 340 34.46 -16.18 42.66
CA ALA A 340 34.37 -17.29 43.62
C ALA A 340 35.63 -18.17 43.64
N LEU A 341 36.34 -18.31 42.52
CA LEU A 341 37.58 -19.11 42.42
C LEU A 341 38.85 -18.31 42.69
N GLY A 342 38.86 -16.98 42.47
CA GLY A 342 39.99 -16.10 42.77
C GLY A 342 40.07 -15.62 44.22
N GLY A 343 39.08 -15.96 45.05
CA GLY A 343 39.04 -15.70 46.49
C GLY A 343 39.53 -16.85 47.39
N MET A 344 40.08 -17.92 46.80
CA MET A 344 40.86 -18.97 47.49
C MET A 344 42.36 -18.75 47.29
#